data_AF-A0A7S2AAR5-F1
#
_entry.id   AF-A0A7S2AAR5-F1
#
_cell.length_a   1.000
_cell.length_b   1.000
_cell.length_c   1.000
_cell.angle_alpha   90.00
_cell.angle_beta   90.00
_cell.angle_gamma   90.00
#
_symmetry.space_group_name_H-M   'P 1'
#
loop_
_entity.id
_entity.type
_entity.pdbx_description
1 polymer ?
#
loop_
_entity_poly.entity_id
_entity_poly.type
_entity_poly.pdbx_seq_one_letter_code
_entity_poly.pdbx_strand_id
1 'polypeptide(L)'
;SSQAAMASKMPSSSTVPKSILAAVSALKETLEKEHAKFCCGSKKLQREQTNRECVIDVLGSLDDLPVDLNVLSQTLVGRTVKKLKTSQDSEVAETARKLLKKWKRVALEASKARQDDSVSRKPSKKVPQNITSCVNVKVAHIRPRYKNLAEWVSDPRNVYIGRRGVVFVDGQRFPSRDSEWGNPFKIIKGSKTRDDVIQEYERHIRSKLSRDDSLARRLVKDLRGKRLGCWCKPEACHGDVLVRIVGEYSRCLDICEKVDAPPCQTK
;
A
#
# COMPACT_ATOMS: atom_id res chain seq x y z
N SER A 1 -28.05 -44.96 -31.51
CA SER A 1 -27.70 -44.66 -30.10
C SER A 1 -26.33 -45.24 -29.86
N SER A 2 -25.27 -44.53 -29.48
CA SER A 2 -25.23 -43.37 -28.59
C SER A 2 -24.00 -42.49 -28.91
N GLN A 3 -24.17 -41.20 -28.65
CA GLN A 3 -23.27 -40.11 -28.99
C GLN A 3 -21.95 -40.14 -28.22
N ALA A 4 -20.91 -39.66 -28.92
CA ALA A 4 -19.60 -39.34 -28.40
C ALA A 4 -19.64 -38.17 -27.41
N ALA A 5 -19.07 -38.37 -26.22
CA ALA A 5 -18.81 -37.30 -25.26
C ALA A 5 -17.41 -36.72 -25.51
N MET A 6 -17.31 -35.72 -26.39
CA MET A 6 -16.15 -34.84 -26.45
C MET A 6 -16.24 -33.82 -25.32
N ALA A 7 -15.53 -34.08 -24.23
CA ALA A 7 -15.33 -33.12 -23.15
C ALA A 7 -14.29 -32.08 -23.58
N SER A 8 -14.76 -30.97 -24.17
CA SER A 8 -13.96 -29.76 -24.35
C SER A 8 -13.55 -29.20 -22.99
N LYS A 9 -12.25 -29.30 -22.71
CA LYS A 9 -11.60 -28.80 -21.51
C LYS A 9 -11.57 -27.26 -21.56
N MET A 10 -12.39 -26.62 -20.74
CA MET A 10 -12.42 -25.16 -20.54
C MET A 10 -11.08 -24.65 -19.99
N PRO A 11 -10.46 -23.59 -20.58
CA PRO A 11 -9.26 -22.99 -20.01
C PRO A 11 -9.63 -22.09 -18.83
N SER A 12 -9.23 -22.51 -17.63
CA SER A 12 -9.33 -21.74 -16.39
C SER A 12 -8.07 -20.91 -16.13
N SER A 13 -8.28 -19.68 -15.64
CA SER A 13 -7.34 -18.71 -15.06
C SER A 13 -6.77 -17.63 -16.00
N SER A 14 -7.23 -16.41 -15.74
CA SER A 14 -6.98 -15.17 -16.45
C SER A 14 -5.58 -14.61 -16.16
N THR A 15 -4.59 -15.02 -16.94
CA THR A 15 -3.41 -14.19 -17.21
C THR A 15 -3.79 -13.15 -18.25
N VAL A 16 -3.95 -11.90 -17.83
CA VAL A 16 -4.06 -10.77 -18.79
C VAL A 16 -2.79 -10.77 -19.64
N PRO A 17 -2.88 -10.78 -20.98
CA PRO A 17 -1.72 -10.71 -21.84
C PRO A 17 -0.91 -9.45 -21.53
N LYS A 18 0.42 -9.59 -21.36
CA LYS A 18 1.34 -8.46 -21.15
C LYS A 18 1.17 -7.34 -22.19
N SER A 19 0.67 -7.68 -23.39
CA SER A 19 0.33 -6.74 -24.46
C SER A 19 -0.76 -5.73 -24.08
N ILE A 20 -1.77 -6.13 -23.30
CA ILE A 20 -2.87 -5.23 -22.91
C ILE A 20 -2.39 -4.21 -21.87
N LEU A 21 -1.56 -4.65 -20.93
CA LEU A 21 -0.99 -3.76 -19.92
C LEU A 21 -0.08 -2.71 -20.58
N ALA A 22 0.74 -3.13 -21.54
CA ALA A 22 1.59 -2.24 -22.33
C ALA A 22 0.75 -1.24 -23.16
N ALA A 23 -0.29 -1.72 -23.83
CA ALA A 23 -1.19 -0.88 -24.62
C ALA A 23 -1.89 0.19 -23.77
N VAL A 24 -2.47 -0.17 -22.61
CA VAL A 24 -3.13 0.78 -21.72
C VAL A 24 -2.13 1.79 -21.13
N SER A 25 -0.90 1.36 -20.86
CA SER A 25 0.15 2.25 -20.37
C SER A 25 0.58 3.26 -21.45
N ALA A 26 0.74 2.81 -22.70
CA ALA A 26 1.04 3.70 -23.84
C ALA A 26 -0.10 4.71 -24.09
N LEU A 27 -1.36 4.26 -24.05
CA LEU A 27 -2.52 5.14 -24.20
C LEU A 27 -2.61 6.16 -23.06
N LYS A 28 -2.28 5.76 -21.82
CA LYS A 28 -2.20 6.68 -20.68
C LYS A 28 -1.13 7.76 -20.89
N GLU A 29 0.06 7.39 -21.37
CA GLU A 29 1.12 8.37 -21.67
C GLU A 29 0.69 9.35 -22.77
N THR A 30 0.02 8.87 -23.81
CA THR A 30 -0.54 9.71 -24.87
C THR A 30 -1.58 10.68 -24.29
N LEU A 31 -2.51 10.21 -23.45
CA LEU A 31 -3.48 11.08 -22.77
C LEU A 31 -2.81 12.17 -21.92
N GLU A 32 -1.77 11.83 -21.17
CA GLU A 32 -1.06 12.79 -20.33
C GLU A 32 -0.31 13.85 -21.17
N LYS A 33 0.29 13.43 -22.29
CA LYS A 33 0.96 14.34 -23.23
C LYS A 33 -0.02 15.28 -23.92
N GLU A 34 -1.15 14.77 -24.43
CA GLU A 34 -2.15 15.61 -25.09
C GLU A 34 -2.85 16.55 -24.10
N HIS A 35 -3.15 16.08 -22.90
CA HIS A 35 -3.70 16.95 -21.84
C HIS A 35 -2.71 18.02 -21.38
N ALA A 36 -1.40 17.76 -21.38
CA ALA A 36 -0.39 18.77 -21.05
C ALA A 36 -0.28 19.86 -22.13
N LYS A 37 -0.53 19.53 -23.40
CA LYS A 37 -0.52 20.51 -24.50
C LYS A 37 -1.66 21.53 -24.40
N PHE A 38 -2.78 21.18 -23.77
CA PHE A 38 -3.86 22.14 -23.46
C PHE A 38 -3.43 23.27 -22.50
N CYS A 39 -2.32 23.12 -21.76
CA CYS A 39 -1.86 24.12 -20.80
C CYS A 39 -0.88 25.17 -21.35
N CYS A 40 -0.42 25.05 -22.61
CA CYS A 40 0.51 26.00 -23.23
C CYS A 40 -0.18 26.71 -24.40
N GLY A 41 -0.62 27.94 -24.17
CA GLY A 41 -1.36 28.73 -25.14
C GLY A 41 -0.51 29.13 -26.36
N SER A 42 -1.08 28.93 -27.56
CA SER A 42 -1.02 29.81 -28.75
C SER A 42 -1.12 28.99 -30.06
N LYS A 43 -2.36 28.87 -30.60
CA LYS A 43 -2.81 28.77 -32.01
C LYS A 43 -4.20 28.08 -32.04
N LYS A 44 -5.25 28.89 -32.16
CA LYS A 44 -6.41 28.88 -31.24
C LYS A 44 -7.76 28.41 -31.82
N LEU A 45 -7.82 27.38 -32.69
CA LEU A 45 -9.12 26.74 -33.03
C LEU A 45 -8.94 25.36 -33.72
N GLN A 46 -8.21 25.28 -34.84
CA GLN A 46 -7.99 24.01 -35.55
C GLN A 46 -7.11 23.02 -34.75
N ARG A 47 -6.17 23.54 -33.95
CA ARG A 47 -5.30 22.72 -33.08
C ARG A 47 -6.02 22.24 -31.82
N GLU A 48 -6.99 23.00 -31.34
CA GLU A 48 -7.84 22.62 -30.20
C GLU A 48 -8.84 21.52 -30.62
N GLN A 49 -9.37 21.61 -31.83
CA GLN A 49 -10.28 20.61 -32.39
C GLN A 49 -9.59 19.26 -32.68
N THR A 50 -8.40 19.29 -33.28
CA THR A 50 -7.60 18.07 -33.54
C THR A 50 -7.09 17.40 -32.26
N ASN A 51 -6.71 18.18 -31.24
CA ASN A 51 -6.36 17.65 -29.93
C ASN A 51 -7.56 17.03 -29.21
N ARG A 52 -8.77 17.62 -29.35
CA ARG A 52 -10.02 17.07 -28.81
C ARG A 52 -10.33 15.71 -29.44
N GLU A 53 -10.31 15.62 -30.76
CA GLU A 53 -10.57 14.38 -31.50
C GLU A 53 -9.59 13.27 -31.09
N CYS A 54 -8.29 13.58 -30.97
CA CYS A 54 -7.28 12.64 -30.49
C CYS A 54 -7.57 12.13 -29.06
N VAL A 55 -8.00 13.00 -28.14
CA VAL A 55 -8.35 12.58 -26.77
C VAL A 55 -9.59 11.68 -26.77
N ILE A 56 -10.59 11.98 -27.59
CA ILE A 56 -11.80 11.16 -27.73
C ILE A 56 -11.46 9.79 -28.32
N ASP A 57 -10.63 9.73 -29.36
CA ASP A 57 -10.19 8.49 -29.99
C ASP A 57 -9.39 7.60 -29.04
N VAL A 58 -8.53 8.19 -28.22
CA VAL A 58 -7.78 7.46 -27.19
C VAL A 58 -8.70 6.96 -26.08
N LEU A 59 -9.72 7.74 -25.68
CA LEU A 59 -10.73 7.28 -24.72
C LEU A 59 -11.61 6.16 -25.30
N GLY A 60 -11.94 6.21 -26.59
CA GLY A 60 -12.64 5.14 -27.31
C GLY A 60 -11.80 3.86 -27.37
N SER A 61 -10.53 3.99 -27.75
CA SER A 61 -9.57 2.87 -27.76
C SER A 61 -9.40 2.23 -26.38
N LEU A 62 -9.48 3.02 -25.30
CA LEU A 62 -9.48 2.50 -23.93
C LEU A 62 -10.78 1.78 -23.54
N ASP A 63 -11.91 2.12 -24.16
CA ASP A 63 -13.21 1.47 -23.90
C ASP A 63 -13.35 0.13 -24.62
N ASP A 64 -12.72 0.01 -25.80
CA ASP A 64 -12.69 -1.21 -26.64
C ASP A 64 -11.76 -2.29 -26.09
N LEU A 65 -10.76 -1.91 -25.29
CA LEU A 65 -9.87 -2.87 -24.65
C LEU A 65 -10.57 -3.57 -23.47
N PRO A 66 -10.33 -4.88 -23.27
CA PRO A 66 -10.87 -5.61 -22.12
C PRO A 66 -10.09 -5.24 -20.85
N VAL A 67 -10.40 -4.06 -20.32
CA VAL A 67 -9.79 -3.49 -19.11
C VAL A 67 -10.42 -4.13 -17.88
N ASP A 68 -9.67 -5.02 -17.24
CA ASP A 68 -10.07 -5.67 -15.99
C ASP A 68 -9.59 -4.91 -14.75
N LEU A 69 -10.02 -5.36 -13.56
CA LEU A 69 -9.63 -4.73 -12.29
C LEU A 69 -8.11 -4.74 -12.08
N ASN A 70 -7.41 -5.77 -12.57
CA ASN A 70 -5.98 -5.88 -12.43
C ASN A 70 -5.25 -4.80 -13.27
N VAL A 71 -5.64 -4.63 -14.53
CA VAL A 71 -5.13 -3.58 -15.43
C VAL A 71 -5.40 -2.19 -14.86
N LEU A 72 -6.60 -1.94 -14.33
CA LEU A 72 -6.92 -0.66 -13.67
C LEU A 72 -6.02 -0.38 -12.46
N SER A 73 -5.75 -1.40 -11.65
CA SER A 73 -4.92 -1.27 -10.45
C SER A 73 -3.45 -1.07 -10.77
N GLN A 74 -2.94 -1.71 -11.82
CA GLN A 74 -1.52 -1.65 -12.20
C GLN A 74 -1.18 -0.37 -12.97
N THR A 75 -2.02 0.04 -13.91
CA THR A 75 -1.73 1.21 -14.78
C THR A 75 -2.09 2.55 -14.12
N LEU A 76 -3.00 2.52 -13.14
CA LEU A 76 -3.60 3.69 -12.50
C LEU A 76 -4.27 4.65 -13.51
N VAL A 77 -4.64 4.18 -14.70
CA VAL A 77 -5.26 4.97 -15.78
C VAL A 77 -6.56 5.66 -15.31
N GLY A 78 -7.28 5.06 -14.36
CA GLY A 78 -8.47 5.64 -13.74
C GLY A 78 -8.24 7.00 -13.07
N ARG A 79 -7.03 7.29 -12.57
CA ARG A 79 -6.69 8.60 -12.01
C ARG A 79 -6.58 9.66 -13.11
N THR A 80 -5.96 9.31 -14.23
CA THR A 80 -5.80 10.17 -15.40
C THR A 80 -7.16 10.49 -16.01
N VAL A 81 -8.00 9.48 -16.26
CA VAL A 81 -9.38 9.67 -16.77
C VAL A 81 -10.25 10.46 -15.77
N LYS A 82 -10.03 10.32 -14.46
CA LYS A 82 -10.72 11.15 -13.45
C LYS A 82 -10.36 12.63 -13.55
N LYS A 83 -9.13 12.99 -13.93
CA LYS A 83 -8.77 14.40 -14.19
C LYS A 83 -9.47 14.94 -15.44
N LEU A 84 -9.64 14.10 -16.47
CA LEU A 84 -10.39 14.46 -17.69
C LEU A 84 -11.88 14.70 -17.43
N LYS A 85 -12.45 14.17 -16.33
CA LYS A 85 -13.83 14.50 -15.95
C LYS A 85 -14.04 16.00 -15.64
N THR A 86 -13.00 16.71 -15.22
CA THR A 86 -13.06 18.13 -14.84
C THR A 86 -12.57 19.08 -15.94
N SER A 87 -12.38 18.60 -17.18
CA SER A 87 -12.02 19.43 -18.33
C SER A 87 -13.15 20.37 -18.71
N GLN A 88 -12.81 21.50 -19.35
CA GLN A 88 -13.78 22.48 -19.88
C GLN A 88 -14.60 21.91 -21.05
N ASP A 89 -14.04 20.95 -21.80
CA ASP A 89 -14.73 20.25 -22.89
C ASP A 89 -15.82 19.29 -22.39
N SER A 90 -17.08 19.63 -22.70
CA SER A 90 -18.26 18.86 -22.29
C SER A 90 -18.24 17.41 -22.81
N GLU A 91 -17.80 17.22 -24.06
CA GLU A 91 -17.79 15.92 -24.77
C GLU A 91 -16.72 14.96 -24.22
N VAL A 92 -15.50 15.45 -24.01
CA VAL A 92 -14.40 14.69 -23.36
C VAL A 92 -14.81 14.31 -21.95
N ALA A 93 -15.38 15.25 -21.20
CA ALA A 93 -15.81 15.02 -19.84
C ALA A 93 -16.96 14.00 -19.77
N GLU A 94 -17.87 13.98 -20.75
CA GLU A 94 -18.95 12.99 -20.84
C GLU A 94 -18.43 11.59 -21.14
N THR A 95 -17.53 11.46 -22.12
CA THR A 95 -16.90 10.19 -22.48
C THR A 95 -16.10 9.62 -21.31
N ALA A 96 -15.32 10.45 -20.62
CA ALA A 96 -14.60 10.08 -19.40
C ALA A 96 -15.55 9.63 -18.27
N ARG A 97 -16.71 10.29 -18.10
CA ARG A 97 -17.74 9.87 -17.12
C ARG A 97 -18.33 8.50 -17.44
N LYS A 98 -18.67 8.25 -18.72
CA LYS A 98 -19.20 6.96 -19.19
C LYS A 98 -18.22 5.83 -18.91
N LEU A 99 -16.95 6.03 -19.27
CA LEU A 99 -15.86 5.07 -19.05
C LEU A 99 -15.64 4.77 -17.55
N LEU A 100 -15.57 5.80 -16.70
CA LEU A 100 -15.46 5.63 -15.25
C LEU A 100 -16.66 4.89 -14.64
N LYS A 101 -17.87 5.10 -15.16
CA LYS A 101 -19.08 4.38 -14.71
C LYS A 101 -19.01 2.90 -15.08
N LYS A 102 -18.49 2.56 -16.27
CA LYS A 102 -18.23 1.18 -16.72
C LYS A 102 -17.20 0.51 -15.82
N TRP A 103 -16.05 1.13 -15.58
CA TRP A 103 -14.99 0.58 -14.73
C TRP A 103 -15.39 0.42 -13.26
N LYS A 104 -16.20 1.34 -12.71
CA LYS A 104 -16.79 1.17 -11.37
C LYS A 104 -17.67 -0.07 -11.28
N ARG A 105 -18.44 -0.37 -12.34
CA ARG A 105 -19.29 -1.55 -12.40
C ARG A 105 -18.48 -2.84 -12.44
N VAL A 106 -17.44 -2.88 -13.28
CA VAL A 106 -16.49 -4.00 -13.35
C VAL A 106 -15.84 -4.26 -11.97
N ALA A 107 -15.44 -3.19 -11.26
CA ALA A 107 -14.90 -3.31 -9.91
C ALA A 107 -15.93 -3.83 -8.88
N LEU A 108 -17.20 -3.42 -9.01
CA LEU A 108 -18.29 -3.87 -8.15
C LEU A 108 -18.65 -5.35 -8.42
N GLU A 109 -18.73 -5.74 -9.68
CA GLU A 109 -19.00 -7.11 -10.13
C GLU A 109 -17.87 -8.06 -9.70
N ALA A 110 -16.61 -7.64 -9.85
CA ALA A 110 -15.45 -8.38 -9.33
C ALA A 110 -15.46 -8.52 -7.80
N SER A 111 -16.10 -7.59 -7.09
CA SER A 111 -16.27 -7.66 -5.63
C SER A 111 -17.40 -8.61 -5.21
N LYS A 112 -18.51 -8.65 -5.98
CA LYS A 112 -19.64 -9.56 -5.77
C LYS A 112 -19.31 -11.01 -6.12
N ALA A 113 -18.57 -11.25 -7.20
CA ALA A 113 -18.12 -12.58 -7.59
C ALA A 113 -17.24 -13.27 -6.51
N ARG A 114 -16.57 -12.49 -5.65
CA ARG A 114 -15.81 -13.02 -4.51
C ARG A 114 -16.66 -13.42 -3.31
N GLN A 115 -17.92 -12.99 -3.22
CA GLN A 115 -18.85 -13.36 -2.15
C GLN A 115 -19.62 -14.63 -2.47
N ASP A 116 -19.92 -14.89 -3.75
CA ASP A 116 -20.70 -16.06 -4.19
C ASP A 116 -19.91 -17.39 -4.19
N ASP A 117 -18.59 -17.32 -4.42
CA ASP A 117 -17.68 -18.48 -4.38
C ASP A 117 -17.39 -19.01 -2.94
N SER A 118 -18.04 -18.45 -1.92
CA SER A 118 -17.80 -18.77 -0.50
C SER A 118 -18.61 -19.96 0.05
N VAL A 119 -19.54 -20.52 -0.72
CA VAL A 119 -20.45 -21.59 -0.23
C VAL A 119 -19.93 -23.01 -0.46
N SER A 120 -18.93 -23.26 -1.32
CA SER A 120 -18.50 -24.65 -1.61
C SER A 120 -17.01 -24.83 -1.91
N ARG A 121 -16.11 -24.25 -1.09
CA ARG A 121 -14.72 -24.71 -1.01
C ARG A 121 -14.27 -24.76 0.44
N LYS A 122 -13.95 -25.98 0.91
CA LYS A 122 -13.25 -26.21 2.18
C LYS A 122 -12.07 -25.23 2.30
N PRO A 123 -11.84 -24.62 3.48
CA PRO A 123 -10.87 -23.54 3.61
C PRO A 123 -9.47 -24.07 3.37
N SER A 124 -8.97 -23.87 2.14
CA SER A 124 -7.54 -23.99 1.87
C SER A 124 -6.87 -22.86 2.65
N LYS A 125 -6.06 -23.23 3.64
CA LYS A 125 -5.42 -22.35 4.62
C LYS A 125 -4.72 -21.18 3.90
N LYS A 126 -5.39 -20.03 3.78
CA LYS A 126 -4.68 -18.77 3.51
C LYS A 126 -3.80 -18.53 4.73
N VAL A 127 -2.48 -18.59 4.55
CA VAL A 127 -1.52 -18.17 5.57
C VAL A 127 -1.94 -16.76 6.01
N PRO A 128 -2.35 -16.54 7.27
CA PRO A 128 -2.70 -15.21 7.74
C PRO A 128 -1.45 -14.34 7.61
N GLN A 129 -1.49 -13.38 6.70
CA GLN A 129 -0.46 -12.34 6.61
C GLN A 129 -0.51 -11.58 7.93
N ASN A 130 0.42 -11.89 8.83
CA ASN A 130 0.51 -11.24 10.13
C ASN A 130 0.93 -9.79 9.86
N ILE A 131 0.02 -8.83 10.01
CA ILE A 131 0.28 -7.41 9.73
C ILE A 131 0.96 -6.80 10.96
N THR A 132 2.12 -6.15 10.77
CA THR A 132 2.76 -5.38 11.83
C THR A 132 1.82 -4.28 12.32
N SER A 133 1.63 -4.16 13.63
CA SER A 133 0.71 -3.18 14.22
C SER A 133 1.29 -2.56 15.48
N CYS A 134 0.91 -1.33 15.80
CA CYS A 134 1.31 -0.65 17.03
C CYS A 134 0.18 -0.74 18.06
N VAL A 135 0.49 -1.15 19.30
CA VAL A 135 -0.47 -1.39 20.38
C VAL A 135 -0.09 -0.66 21.66
N ASN A 136 -1.10 -0.33 22.45
CA ASN A 136 -0.93 0.29 23.76
C ASN A 136 -0.48 -0.74 24.80
N VAL A 137 0.63 -0.48 25.48
CA VAL A 137 1.15 -1.35 26.55
C VAL A 137 0.95 -0.82 27.96
N LYS A 138 0.11 0.23 28.13
CA LYS A 138 -0.38 0.62 29.45
C LYS A 138 -1.02 -0.58 30.14
N VAL A 139 -0.81 -0.69 31.46
CA VAL A 139 -1.28 -1.82 32.29
C VAL A 139 -2.75 -2.18 32.02
N ALA A 140 -3.63 -1.17 31.91
CA ALA A 140 -5.05 -1.36 31.62
C ALA A 140 -5.34 -2.12 30.30
N HIS A 141 -4.47 -1.99 29.29
CA HIS A 141 -4.66 -2.58 27.97
C HIS A 141 -4.05 -3.99 27.85
N ILE A 142 -3.05 -4.32 28.67
CA ILE A 142 -2.38 -5.63 28.63
C ILE A 142 -3.00 -6.63 29.62
N ARG A 143 -3.54 -6.16 30.75
CA ARG A 143 -4.11 -7.00 31.82
C ARG A 143 -5.19 -8.01 31.42
N PRO A 144 -6.05 -7.76 30.42
CA PRO A 144 -7.01 -8.77 29.98
C PRO A 144 -6.36 -10.08 29.50
N ARG A 145 -5.07 -10.07 29.15
CA ARG A 145 -4.35 -11.26 28.66
C ARG A 145 -3.00 -11.53 29.33
N TYR A 146 -2.37 -10.54 29.95
CA TYR A 146 -1.03 -10.63 30.53
C TYR A 146 -0.99 -9.94 31.87
N LYS A 147 -0.36 -10.52 32.89
CA LYS A 147 -0.30 -9.95 34.25
C LYS A 147 0.47 -8.64 34.28
N ASN A 148 1.56 -8.53 33.52
CA ASN A 148 2.45 -7.38 33.50
C ASN A 148 3.16 -7.22 32.14
N LEU A 149 3.98 -6.17 32.02
CA LEU A 149 4.71 -5.89 30.78
C LEU A 149 5.77 -6.96 30.46
N ALA A 150 6.38 -7.60 31.46
CA ALA A 150 7.39 -8.63 31.24
C ALA A 150 6.78 -9.88 30.59
N GLU A 151 5.60 -10.31 31.05
CA GLU A 151 4.84 -11.39 30.41
C GLU A 151 4.33 -11.00 29.02
N TRP A 152 3.97 -9.72 28.82
CA TRP A 152 3.61 -9.25 27.47
C TRP A 152 4.80 -9.31 26.50
N VAL A 153 6.01 -8.97 26.96
CA VAL A 153 7.25 -8.99 26.17
C VAL A 153 7.76 -10.42 25.90
N SER A 154 7.40 -11.41 26.73
CA SER A 154 7.82 -12.80 26.51
C SER A 154 7.09 -13.49 25.35
N ASP A 155 5.93 -12.98 24.90
CA ASP A 155 5.28 -13.46 23.67
C ASP A 155 6.14 -13.07 22.44
N PRO A 156 6.61 -14.04 21.63
CA PRO A 156 7.46 -13.78 20.47
C PRO A 156 6.80 -12.90 19.38
N ARG A 157 5.47 -12.77 19.40
CA ARG A 157 4.70 -11.90 18.51
C ARG A 157 4.75 -10.44 18.95
N ASN A 158 5.19 -10.15 20.17
CA ASN A 158 5.22 -8.82 20.76
C ASN A 158 6.65 -8.28 20.77
N VAL A 159 6.79 -6.99 20.51
CA VAL A 159 8.08 -6.28 20.65
C VAL A 159 7.83 -4.96 21.33
N TYR A 160 8.45 -4.75 22.47
CA TYR A 160 8.42 -3.45 23.12
C TYR A 160 9.38 -2.48 22.42
N ILE A 161 8.85 -1.33 21.99
CA ILE A 161 9.59 -0.33 21.21
C ILE A 161 9.81 0.97 22.00
N GLY A 162 9.64 0.94 23.31
CA GLY A 162 9.77 2.13 24.18
C GLY A 162 11.10 2.21 24.90
N ARG A 163 11.12 3.09 25.93
CA ARG A 163 12.27 3.31 26.81
C ARG A 163 12.35 2.29 27.94
N ARG A 164 13.52 2.17 28.54
CA ARG A 164 13.76 1.35 29.74
C ARG A 164 13.08 1.90 31.00
N GLY A 165 12.88 1.01 31.97
CA GLY A 165 12.54 1.32 33.36
C GLY A 165 11.22 2.05 33.57
N VAL A 166 10.20 1.74 32.76
CA VAL A 166 8.89 2.41 32.79
C VAL A 166 7.97 1.84 33.86
N VAL A 167 8.14 0.57 34.22
CA VAL A 167 7.36 -0.11 35.25
C VAL A 167 8.26 -0.84 36.24
N PHE A 168 7.71 -1.20 37.40
CA PHE A 168 8.35 -2.13 38.32
C PHE A 168 7.77 -3.53 38.12
N VAL A 169 8.63 -4.53 37.97
CA VAL A 169 8.30 -5.96 37.94
C VAL A 169 9.22 -6.63 38.95
N ASP A 170 8.64 -7.33 39.93
CA ASP A 170 9.38 -8.02 41.00
C ASP A 170 10.40 -7.12 41.71
N GLY A 171 10.01 -5.86 41.98
CA GLY A 171 10.85 -4.86 42.65
C GLY A 171 11.91 -4.20 41.76
N GLN A 172 12.06 -4.61 40.50
CA GLN A 172 13.06 -4.05 39.57
C GLN A 172 12.43 -3.23 38.45
N ARG A 173 13.17 -2.24 37.94
CA ARG A 173 12.74 -1.43 36.79
C ARG A 173 12.80 -2.23 35.49
N PHE A 174 11.68 -2.32 34.79
CA PHE A 174 11.52 -3.05 33.54
C PHE A 174 10.98 -2.15 32.42
N PRO A 175 11.39 -2.35 31.15
CA PRO A 175 12.50 -3.21 30.71
C PRO A 175 13.86 -2.68 31.17
N SER A 176 14.88 -3.53 31.24
CA SER A 176 16.23 -3.14 31.72
C SER A 176 17.01 -2.27 30.72
N ARG A 177 16.68 -2.35 29.44
CA ARG A 177 17.34 -1.63 28.34
C ARG A 177 16.34 -0.92 27.43
N ASP A 178 16.80 0.13 26.78
CA ASP A 178 16.02 0.82 25.75
C ASP A 178 15.86 -0.09 24.53
N SER A 179 14.74 0.04 23.83
CA SER A 179 14.57 -0.62 22.54
C SER A 179 15.50 -0.01 21.50
N GLU A 180 16.10 -0.84 20.64
CA GLU A 180 16.86 -0.38 19.45
C GLU A 180 16.00 0.51 18.55
N TRP A 181 14.68 0.28 18.56
CA TRP A 181 13.68 1.01 17.80
C TRP A 181 13.00 2.13 18.62
N GLY A 182 13.50 2.42 19.82
CA GLY A 182 12.98 3.46 20.70
C GLY A 182 13.19 4.87 20.14
N ASN A 183 12.27 5.78 20.46
CA ASN A 183 12.45 7.19 20.13
C ASN A 183 13.45 7.87 21.11
N PRO A 184 14.63 8.34 20.65
CA PRO A 184 15.58 9.03 21.50
C PRO A 184 15.10 10.44 21.91
N PHE A 185 14.19 11.05 21.14
CA PHE A 185 13.69 12.40 21.37
C PHE A 185 12.56 12.42 22.40
N LYS A 186 12.59 13.38 23.32
CA LYS A 186 11.59 13.55 24.39
C LYS A 186 10.67 14.72 24.07
N ILE A 187 9.40 14.60 24.42
CA ILE A 187 8.46 15.71 24.43
C ILE A 187 8.87 16.64 25.58
N ILE A 188 9.19 17.88 25.25
CA ILE A 188 9.55 18.93 26.22
C ILE A 188 8.46 19.98 26.17
N LYS A 189 7.69 20.09 27.25
CA LYS A 189 6.57 21.03 27.35
C LYS A 189 7.08 22.46 27.11
N GLY A 190 6.40 23.18 26.22
CA GLY A 190 6.77 24.56 25.85
C GLY A 190 7.89 24.68 24.81
N SER A 191 8.45 23.58 24.31
CA SER A 191 9.50 23.60 23.28
C SER A 191 9.16 22.77 22.05
N LYS A 192 8.84 21.49 22.21
CA LYS A 192 8.54 20.58 21.09
C LYS A 192 7.19 19.90 21.30
N THR A 193 6.37 19.89 20.26
CA THR A 193 5.11 19.16 20.26
C THR A 193 5.35 17.66 20.07
N ARG A 194 4.31 16.85 20.28
CA ARG A 194 4.36 15.40 19.99
C ARG A 194 4.68 15.14 18.52
N ASP A 195 4.11 15.93 17.63
CA ASP A 195 4.30 15.76 16.19
C ASP A 195 5.73 16.12 15.76
N ASP A 196 6.30 17.18 16.34
CA ASP A 196 7.71 17.55 16.08
C ASP A 196 8.65 16.40 16.46
N VAL A 197 8.43 15.81 17.64
CA VAL A 197 9.23 14.70 18.17
C VAL A 197 9.08 13.43 17.33
N ILE A 198 7.89 13.18 16.75
CA ILE A 198 7.65 12.05 15.85
C ILE A 198 8.30 12.29 14.48
N GLN A 199 8.23 13.50 13.95
CA GLN A 199 8.88 13.87 12.68
C GLN A 199 10.41 13.83 12.81
N GLU A 200 10.96 14.29 13.93
CA GLU A 200 12.38 14.20 14.24
C GLU A 200 12.83 12.75 14.35
N TYR A 201 12.04 11.91 15.02
CA TYR A 201 12.25 10.47 15.06
C TYR A 201 12.22 9.83 13.67
N GLU A 202 11.23 10.17 12.85
CA GLU A 202 11.11 9.65 11.50
C GLU A 202 12.33 9.98 10.64
N ARG A 203 12.78 11.24 10.66
CA ARG A 203 14.00 11.66 9.95
C ARG A 203 15.22 10.90 10.46
N HIS A 204 15.35 10.77 11.78
CA HIS A 204 16.46 10.05 12.41
C HIS A 204 16.51 8.58 11.99
N ILE A 205 15.39 7.84 12.12
CA ILE A 205 15.38 6.42 11.81
C ILE A 205 15.58 6.18 10.32
N ARG A 206 14.95 6.97 9.44
CA ARG A 206 15.14 6.85 7.99
C ARG A 206 16.60 7.12 7.58
N SER A 207 17.22 8.16 8.15
CA SER A 207 18.62 8.45 7.89
C SER A 207 19.57 7.35 8.38
N LYS A 208 19.24 6.66 9.47
CA LYS A 208 20.03 5.48 9.92
C LYS A 208 19.87 4.31 8.96
N LEU A 209 18.63 3.99 8.56
CA LEU A 209 18.34 2.87 7.68
C LEU A 209 18.91 3.06 6.27
N SER A 210 18.94 4.29 5.76
CA SER A 210 19.52 4.58 4.44
C SER A 210 21.05 4.43 4.41
N ARG A 211 21.71 4.55 5.56
CA ARG A 211 23.17 4.41 5.69
C ARG A 211 23.63 2.99 6.01
N ASP A 212 22.71 2.13 6.45
CA ASP A 212 23.02 0.78 6.94
C ASP A 212 21.92 -0.21 6.50
N ASP A 213 22.16 -0.88 5.37
CA ASP A 213 21.26 -1.91 4.83
C ASP A 213 21.09 -3.10 5.81
N SER A 214 22.11 -3.40 6.60
CA SER A 214 22.03 -4.47 7.59
C SER A 214 21.03 -4.14 8.70
N LEU A 215 20.96 -2.87 9.11
CA LEU A 215 19.98 -2.36 10.04
C LEU A 215 18.57 -2.39 9.44
N ALA A 216 18.43 -2.07 8.16
CA ALA A 216 17.15 -2.18 7.45
C ALA A 216 16.62 -3.61 7.39
N ARG A 217 17.48 -4.58 7.07
CA ARG A 217 17.13 -6.01 7.10
C ARG A 217 16.75 -6.46 8.51
N ARG A 218 17.49 -6.02 9.52
CA ARG A 218 17.19 -6.33 10.93
C ARG A 218 15.84 -5.75 11.36
N LEU A 219 15.53 -4.51 11.00
CA LEU A 219 14.23 -3.88 11.26
C LEU A 219 13.09 -4.73 10.70
N VAL A 220 13.20 -5.18 9.45
CA VAL A 220 12.17 -6.04 8.86
C VAL A 220 12.10 -7.38 9.58
N LYS A 221 13.24 -8.04 9.83
CA LYS A 221 13.29 -9.32 10.55
C LYS A 221 12.66 -9.24 11.94
N ASP A 222 12.94 -8.17 12.68
CA ASP A 222 12.53 -8.02 14.06
C ASP A 222 11.08 -7.61 14.21
N LEU A 223 10.54 -6.81 13.27
CA LEU A 223 9.24 -6.14 13.43
C LEU A 223 8.16 -6.65 12.46
N ARG A 224 8.51 -7.31 11.35
CA ARG A 224 7.53 -7.80 10.37
C ARG A 224 6.58 -8.82 11.02
N GLY A 225 5.28 -8.52 10.94
CA GLY A 225 4.21 -9.32 11.52
C GLY A 225 4.12 -9.32 13.04
N LYS A 226 4.78 -8.37 13.72
CA LYS A 226 4.76 -8.26 15.18
C LYS A 226 3.87 -7.14 15.68
N ARG A 227 3.50 -7.23 16.96
CA ARG A 227 2.77 -6.20 17.72
C ARG A 227 3.78 -5.33 18.44
N LEU A 228 3.90 -4.08 18.00
CA LEU A 228 4.84 -3.12 18.53
C LEU A 228 4.21 -2.39 19.72
N GLY A 229 4.76 -2.61 20.90
CA GLY A 229 4.23 -2.09 22.15
C GLY A 229 4.78 -0.71 22.49
N CYS A 230 3.90 0.28 22.63
CA CYS A 230 4.28 1.63 23.05
C CYS A 230 3.27 2.24 24.04
N TRP A 231 3.76 3.14 24.89
CA TRP A 231 2.97 3.86 25.89
C TRP A 231 2.21 5.06 25.33
N CYS A 232 2.61 5.59 24.16
CA CYS A 232 2.01 6.79 23.58
C CYS A 232 0.60 6.54 23.03
N LYS A 233 0.28 5.30 22.62
CA LYS A 233 -1.05 4.98 22.12
C LYS A 233 -2.13 5.29 23.17
N PRO A 234 -3.33 5.73 22.75
CA PRO A 234 -3.83 5.82 21.37
C PRO A 234 -3.40 7.07 20.59
N GLU A 235 -2.67 7.99 21.21
CA GLU A 235 -2.20 9.22 20.55
C GLU A 235 -1.13 8.91 19.49
N ALA A 236 -0.74 9.93 18.71
CA ALA A 236 0.31 9.81 17.71
C ALA A 236 1.58 9.18 18.34
N CYS A 237 2.13 8.18 17.66
CA CYS A 237 3.15 7.31 18.23
C CYS A 237 4.28 7.07 17.24
N HIS A 238 5.52 7.00 17.73
CA HIS A 238 6.67 6.63 16.91
C HIS A 238 6.55 5.21 16.33
N GLY A 239 5.79 4.33 17.01
CA GLY A 239 5.47 3.01 16.50
C GLY A 239 4.67 3.02 15.20
N ASP A 240 3.89 4.07 14.92
CA ASP A 240 3.17 4.21 13.64
C ASP A 240 4.15 4.47 12.49
N VAL A 241 5.22 5.23 12.75
CA VAL A 241 6.33 5.43 11.81
C VAL A 241 7.02 4.10 11.51
N LEU A 242 7.32 3.30 12.54
CA LEU A 242 7.94 1.98 12.36
C LEU A 242 7.06 1.03 11.55
N VAL A 243 5.76 0.95 11.83
CA VAL A 243 4.81 0.12 11.05
C VAL A 243 4.86 0.48 9.58
N ARG A 244 4.86 1.78 9.26
CA ARG A 244 4.92 2.26 7.88
C ARG A 244 6.25 1.92 7.21
N ILE A 245 7.38 2.14 7.88
CA ILE A 245 8.72 1.82 7.38
C ILE A 245 8.86 0.31 7.15
N VAL A 246 8.43 -0.54 8.09
CA VAL A 246 8.44 -2.00 7.91
C VAL A 246 7.67 -2.39 6.65
N GLY A 247 6.51 -1.78 6.40
CA GLY A 247 5.74 -2.01 5.19
C GLY A 247 6.40 -1.53 3.90
N GLU A 248 7.19 -0.45 3.94
CA GLU A 248 8.00 0.05 2.82
C GLU A 248 9.14 -0.93 2.49
N TYR A 249 9.94 -1.33 3.50
CA TYR A 249 11.10 -2.19 3.34
C TYR A 249 10.74 -3.67 3.09
N SER A 250 9.65 -4.18 3.67
CA SER A 250 9.18 -5.55 3.39
C SER A 250 8.82 -5.73 1.93
N ARG A 251 8.17 -4.73 1.31
CA ARG A 251 7.86 -4.75 -0.12
C ARG A 251 9.12 -4.73 -0.98
N CYS A 252 10.12 -3.94 -0.58
CA CYS A 252 11.39 -3.88 -1.30
C CYS A 252 12.15 -5.22 -1.24
N LEU A 253 12.20 -5.86 -0.06
CA LEU A 253 12.86 -7.16 0.12
C LEU A 253 12.14 -8.28 -0.63
N ASP A 254 10.81 -8.33 -0.57
CA ASP A 254 10.01 -9.33 -1.29
C ASP A 254 10.19 -9.22 -2.83
N ILE A 255 10.54 -8.04 -3.35
CA ILE A 255 10.86 -7.83 -4.76
C ILE A 255 12.30 -8.29 -5.04
N CYS A 256 13.27 -7.92 -4.21
CA CYS A 256 14.68 -8.29 -4.42
C CYS A 256 14.90 -9.82 -4.40
N GLU A 257 14.24 -10.54 -3.48
CA GLU A 257 14.35 -12.00 -3.37
C GLU A 257 13.76 -12.75 -4.57
N LYS A 258 12.82 -12.15 -5.31
CA LYS A 258 12.16 -12.80 -6.45
C LYS A 258 12.88 -12.63 -7.78
N VAL A 259 13.91 -11.79 -7.85
CA VAL A 259 14.49 -11.33 -9.12
C VAL A 259 15.99 -11.69 -9.23
N ASP A 260 16.58 -12.43 -8.28
CA ASP A 260 18.05 -12.63 -8.21
C ASP A 260 18.82 -11.32 -8.40
N ALA A 261 18.26 -10.22 -7.88
CA ALA A 261 18.79 -8.88 -8.13
C ALA A 261 19.97 -8.60 -7.19
N PRO A 262 21.08 -8.02 -7.69
CA PRO A 262 22.19 -7.63 -6.83
C PRO A 262 21.74 -6.62 -5.75
N PRO A 263 22.46 -6.53 -4.62
CA PRO A 263 22.04 -5.70 -3.49
C PRO A 263 21.79 -4.26 -3.95
N CYS A 264 20.56 -3.78 -3.67
CA CYS A 264 20.11 -2.44 -4.01
C CYS A 264 21.02 -1.41 -3.34
N GLN A 265 21.90 -0.76 -4.11
CA GLN A 265 22.63 0.42 -3.67
C GLN A 265 21.66 1.61 -3.69
N THR A 266 20.92 1.82 -2.60
CA THR A 266 20.21 3.08 -2.39
C THR A 266 21.24 4.18 -2.11
N LYS A 267 21.41 5.07 -3.09
CA LYS A 267 22.12 6.35 -2.94
C LYS A 267 21.27 7.35 -2.14
#